data_AF-A0A165NUI8-F1
#
_entry.id   AF-A0A165NUI8-F1
#
_cell.length_a   1.000
_cell.length_b   1.000
_cell.length_c   1.000
_cell.angle_alpha   90.00
_cell.angle_beta   90.00
_cell.angle_gamma   90.00
#
_symmetry.space_group_name_H-M   'P 1'
#
loop_
_entity.id
_entity.type
_entity.pdbx_description
1 polymer ?
#
loop_
_entity_poly.entity_id
_entity_poly.type
_entity_poly.pdbx_seq_one_letter_code
_entity_poly.pdbx_strand_id
1 'polypeptide(L)' 'MYRRTLQNWKLAEHWGRKHTEAFIKLKKALTSEPVLQRPLWDGTPFIITMDGCQDGFGAVLLQ' A
#
# COMPACT_ATOMS: atom_id res chain seq x y z
N MET A 1 10.79 14.76 16.34
CA MET A 1 9.86 14.18 17.33
C MET A 1 9.49 12.73 17.00
N TYR A 2 9.11 12.38 15.75
CA TYR A 2 8.75 11.02 15.30
C TYR A 2 9.80 9.91 15.56
N ARG A 3 11.08 10.24 15.39
CA ARG A 3 12.18 9.25 15.48
C ARG A 3 12.45 8.73 16.91
N ARG A 4 11.98 9.44 17.94
CA ARG A 4 12.24 9.12 19.36
C ARG A 4 11.18 8.19 19.96
N THR A 5 9.94 8.26 19.47
CA THR A 5 8.83 7.39 19.89
C THR A 5 8.96 5.96 19.36
N LEU A 6 9.64 5.74 18.22
CA LEU A 6 9.89 4.41 17.67
C LEU A 6 11.02 3.63 18.40
N GLN A 7 11.89 4.32 19.14
CA GLN A 7 13.11 3.72 19.70
C GLN A 7 12.87 2.86 20.95
N ASN A 8 11.74 3.07 21.66
CA ASN A 8 11.43 2.35 22.90
C ASN A 8 10.29 1.32 22.75
N TRP A 9 9.69 1.18 21.57
CA TRP A 9 8.64 0.19 21.35
C TRP A 9 9.26 -1.13 20.90
N LYS A 10 9.36 -2.11 21.81
CA LYS A 10 9.77 -3.47 21.45
C LYS A 10 8.63 -4.18 20.71
N LEU A 11 8.65 -4.07 19.39
CA LEU A 11 7.67 -4.72 18.51
C LEU A 11 7.65 -6.24 18.70
N ALA A 12 8.80 -6.85 19.00
CA ALA A 12 8.95 -8.29 19.15
C ALA A 12 8.04 -8.90 20.23
N GLU A 13 7.79 -8.17 21.33
CA GLU A 13 6.97 -8.67 22.46
C GLU A 13 5.46 -8.62 22.15
N HIS A 14 5.04 -7.83 21.16
CA HIS A 14 3.64 -7.69 20.73
C HIS A 14 3.38 -8.24 19.32
N TRP A 15 4.42 -8.73 18.64
CA TRP A 15 4.28 -9.32 17.32
C TRP A 15 3.61 -10.68 17.42
N GLY A 16 2.59 -10.88 16.60
CA GLY A 16 1.72 -12.04 16.70
C GLY A 16 1.28 -12.48 15.32
N ARG A 17 0.47 -13.54 15.26
CA ARG A 17 0.09 -14.16 13.99
C ARG A 17 -0.57 -13.18 13.00
N LYS A 18 -1.49 -12.34 13.49
CA LYS A 18 -2.16 -11.31 12.66
C LYS A 18 -1.17 -10.30 12.06
N HIS A 19 -0.14 -9.93 12.83
CA HIS A 19 0.91 -9.01 12.36
C HIS A 19 1.77 -9.66 11.26
N THR A 20 2.15 -10.94 11.43
CA THR A 20 2.85 -11.69 10.38
C THR A 20 2.01 -11.80 9.11
N GLU A 21 0.72 -12.13 9.23
CA GLU A 21 -0.19 -12.22 8.08
C GLU A 21 -0.31 -10.89 7.34
N ALA A 22 -0.47 -9.78 8.06
CA ALA A 22 -0.50 -8.43 7.48
C ALA A 22 0.84 -8.09 6.80
N PHE A 23 1.96 -8.36 7.46
CA PHE A 23 3.29 -8.12 6.91
C PHE A 23 3.54 -8.90 5.61
N ILE A 24 3.16 -10.18 5.57
CA ILE A 24 3.30 -11.01 4.37
C ILE A 24 2.37 -10.52 3.25
N LYS A 25 1.13 -10.09 3.57
CA LYS A 25 0.24 -9.48 2.58
C LYS A 25 0.85 -8.22 1.97
N LEU A 26 1.38 -7.33 2.81
CA LEU A 26 2.07 -6.11 2.36
C LEU A 26 3.31 -6.44 1.51
N LYS A 27 4.13 -7.39 1.96
CA LYS A 27 5.31 -7.84 1.22
C LYS A 27 4.92 -8.39 -0.16
N LYS A 28 3.86 -9.20 -0.23
CA LYS A 28 3.35 -9.72 -1.49
C LYS A 28 2.93 -8.57 -2.39
N ALA A 29 2.03 -7.69 -1.94
CA ALA A 29 1.56 -6.54 -2.74
C ALA A 29 2.73 -5.76 -3.35
N LEU A 30 3.69 -5.33 -2.53
CA LEU A 30 4.87 -4.58 -2.95
C LEU A 30 5.81 -5.30 -3.92
N THR A 31 5.81 -6.64 -3.93
CA THR A 31 6.71 -7.45 -4.76
C THR A 31 6.02 -8.10 -5.95
N SER A 32 4.68 -8.06 -6.00
CA SER A 32 3.87 -8.59 -7.09
C SER A 32 3.30 -7.51 -8.02
N GLU A 33 3.56 -6.23 -7.74
CA GLU A 33 3.00 -5.10 -8.50
C GLU A 33 3.40 -5.17 -9.99
N PRO A 34 2.47 -4.92 -10.94
CA PRO A 34 2.82 -4.75 -12.34
C PRO A 34 3.72 -3.52 -12.53
N VAL A 35 4.61 -3.56 -13.52
CA VAL A 35 5.52 -2.44 -13.82
C VAL A 35 4.70 -1.20 -14.15
N LEU A 36 4.68 -0.23 -13.23
CA LEU A 36 4.09 1.07 -13.45
C LEU A 36 4.79 1.75 -14.62
N GLN A 37 4.02 2.10 -15.64
CA GLN A 37 4.53 2.82 -16.80
C GLN A 37 4.48 4.33 -16.54
N ARG A 38 5.35 5.08 -17.23
CA ARG A 38 5.26 6.54 -17.22
C ARG A 38 3.95 7.00 -17.85
N PRO A 39 3.37 8.12 -17.40
CA PRO A 39 2.24 8.72 -18.09
C PRO A 39 2.60 9.13 -19.52
N LEU A 40 1.62 9.03 -20.43
CA LEU A 40 1.71 9.55 -21.79
C LEU A 40 1.14 10.97 -21.83
N TRP A 41 1.85 11.92 -22.42
CA TRP A 41 1.40 13.31 -22.51
C TRP A 41 1.06 13.68 -23.95
N ASP A 42 0.36 12.78 -24.65
CA ASP A 42 0.02 12.89 -26.07
C ASP A 42 -1.47 13.18 -26.32
N GLY A 43 -2.23 13.43 -25.25
CA GLY A 43 -3.69 13.62 -25.30
C GLY A 43 -4.49 12.35 -25.02
N THR A 44 -3.84 11.21 -24.81
CA THR A 44 -4.52 9.99 -24.33
C THR A 44 -5.13 10.25 -22.95
N PRO A 45 -6.46 10.03 -22.77
CA PRO A 45 -7.13 10.30 -21.49
C PRO A 45 -6.66 9.39 -20.36
N PHE A 46 -6.66 9.93 -19.15
CA PHE A 46 -6.54 9.11 -17.94
C PHE A 46 -7.88 8.50 -17.56
N ILE A 47 -7.86 7.26 -17.09
CA ILE A 47 -9.03 6.55 -16.57
C ILE A 47 -8.80 6.30 -15.08
N ILE A 48 -9.76 6.72 -14.25
CA ILE A 48 -9.77 6.40 -12.82
C ILE A 48 -10.81 5.32 -12.58
N THR A 49 -10.36 4.17 -12.08
CA THR A 49 -11.25 3.12 -11.56
C THR A 49 -11.19 3.16 -10.05
N MET A 50 -12.34 3.36 -9.39
CA MET A 50 -12.44 3.47 -7.94
C MET A 50 -13.51 2.51 -7.42
N ASP A 51 -13.24 1.93 -6.26
CA ASP A 51 -14.21 1.17 -5.47
C ASP A 51 -14.12 1.61 -4.00
N GLY A 52 -15.24 1.54 -3.29
CA GLY A 52 -15.37 2.05 -1.93
C GLY A 52 -16.40 1.29 -1.12
N CYS A 53 -16.07 1.03 0.14
CA CYS A 53 -16.97 0.46 1.12
C CYS A 53 -16.91 1.23 2.45
N GLN A 54 -17.71 0.83 3.43
CA GLN A 54 -17.73 1.48 4.76
C GLN A 54 -16.36 1.44 5.47
N ASP A 55 -15.54 0.44 5.16
CA ASP A 55 -14.24 0.24 5.79
C ASP A 55 -13.08 0.96 5.07
N GLY A 56 -13.28 1.41 3.83
CA GLY A 56 -12.23 2.10 3.08
C GLY A 56 -12.49 2.26 1.58
N PHE A 57 -11.53 2.89 0.92
CA PHE A 57 -11.59 3.21 -0.51
C PHE A 57 -10.29 2.79 -1.21
N GLY A 58 -10.42 2.31 -2.44
CA GLY A 58 -9.30 1.98 -3.32
C GLY A 58 -9.51 2.57 -4.72
N ALA A 59 -8.42 3.02 -5.35
CA ALA A 59 -8.47 3.52 -6.71
C ALA A 59 -7.22 3.14 -7.50
N VAL A 60 -7.38 3.02 -8.82
CA VAL A 60 -6.30 2.81 -9.79
C VAL A 60 -6.41 3.88 -10.86
N LEU A 61 -5.28 4.54 -11.13
CA LEU A 61 -5.11 5.45 -12.26
C LEU A 61 -4.50 4.66 -13.42
N LEU A 62 -5.18 4.67 -14.57
CA LEU A 62 -4.78 3.95 -15.78
C LEU A 62 -4.56 4.94 -16.93
N GLN A 63 -3.65 4.57 -17.82
CA GLN A 63 -3.39 5.23 -19.10
C GLN A 63 -2.77 4.22 -20.08
#